data_AF-A0A1W1VRG0-F1
#
_entry.id   AF-A0A1W1VRG0-F1
#
_cell.length_a   1.000
_cell.length_b   1.000
_cell.length_c   1.000
_cell.angle_alpha   90.00
_cell.angle_beta   90.00
_cell.angle_gamma   90.00
#
_symmetry.space_group_name_H-M   'P 1'
#
loop_
_entity.id
_entity.type
_entity.pdbx_description
1 polymer ?
#
loop_
_entity_poly.entity_id
_entity_poly.type
_entity_poly.pdbx_seq_one_letter_code
_entity_poly.pdbx_strand_id
1 'polypeptide(L)'
;MSRIPFLLPTALALTGTLALSGLMGLASARQDKAPPIKTTAHTCGKYTVKLSENGFDDPPDKISLVQGGRAAITLTDTSVEFQGCRDLTGDGVPEVILAQFSGGAHCCFVHSVYSLTAPPRLLLRANSAHTEELGTAQLDARGPLELIGNDWRFAYAYGLSFAESPALPLVYAYRGGRYVDDTLRFPQFVLGSTTRGGEEDEPSGGTYLAEYGTLLLLGKAAEADRYLRSIPAEYRRWLENYAPDIRQDLSSAGMEDWALRAAVPENGAAYGIGGAFSAPGQREYLTLVREGSTGAALRLFRSQGEKIVGSAALATFAGAFPPQSADGWNWNVLPRFTVRRASGRDDAVLEDRSSGSTRYLTYRMGQGRAARLDNDPLAVAAGLLGDLSTVAGRVAAQYKKVPRNAEQRAEGVRRIDAAVARAQPWMKLSAAPPNLRKLGNFSVYAVEVSREDANTALVAGTVDLGLTTAKQAYEYIDATRQTFAIFLEKRGGRWTVTKWQLTPRQGEVPNGWKE
;
A
#
# COMPACT_ATOMS: atom_id res chain seq x y z
N MET A 1 32.31 -6.54 56.22
CA MET A 1 31.47 -7.00 57.34
C MET A 1 30.53 -8.06 56.82
N SER A 2 30.53 -9.22 57.50
CA SER A 2 29.78 -10.50 57.37
C SER A 2 28.97 -10.79 56.09
N ARG A 3 29.33 -11.80 55.27
CA ARG A 3 29.24 -13.28 55.45
C ARG A 3 27.79 -13.85 55.40
N ILE A 4 27.46 -14.37 54.21
CA ILE A 4 26.74 -15.62 53.77
C ILE A 4 26.47 -16.73 54.84
N PRO A 5 25.82 -17.90 54.59
CA PRO A 5 24.76 -18.43 53.67
C PRO A 5 23.68 -19.33 54.39
N PHE A 6 22.91 -20.12 53.60
CA PHE A 6 22.28 -21.44 53.90
C PHE A 6 20.86 -21.42 54.55
N LEU A 7 19.90 -22.34 54.35
CA LEU A 7 19.75 -23.68 53.75
C LEU A 7 18.23 -23.96 53.56
N LEU A 8 17.82 -24.70 52.53
CA LEU A 8 16.66 -25.62 52.54
C LEU A 8 17.05 -26.90 53.34
N PRO A 9 16.18 -27.83 53.83
CA PRO A 9 14.89 -28.27 53.25
C PRO A 9 13.83 -28.83 54.25
N THR A 10 12.87 -29.58 53.71
CA THR A 10 12.10 -30.74 54.24
C THR A 10 10.68 -30.57 54.76
N ALA A 11 9.84 -31.46 54.18
CA ALA A 11 8.42 -31.66 54.32
C ALA A 11 7.97 -32.22 55.67
N LEU A 12 6.70 -32.01 56.02
CA LEU A 12 5.86 -33.08 56.56
C LEU A 12 4.38 -32.77 56.27
N ALA A 13 3.66 -33.82 55.88
CA ALA A 13 2.25 -33.83 55.53
C ALA A 13 1.35 -33.65 56.76
N LEU A 14 0.16 -33.04 56.59
CA LEU A 14 -1.02 -33.44 57.34
C LEU A 14 -2.30 -33.26 56.51
N THR A 15 -3.02 -34.36 56.41
CA THR A 15 -4.35 -34.55 55.84
C THR A 15 -5.42 -33.75 56.56
N GLY A 16 -6.36 -33.16 55.80
CA GLY A 16 -7.56 -32.53 56.35
C GLY A 16 -8.60 -32.27 55.27
N THR A 17 -9.43 -33.27 55.00
CA THR A 17 -10.68 -33.17 54.25
C THR A 17 -11.67 -32.22 54.95
N LEU A 18 -12.17 -31.21 54.24
CA LEU A 18 -13.48 -30.61 54.50
C LEU A 18 -14.09 -30.16 53.18
N ALA A 19 -15.04 -30.97 52.71
CA ALA A 19 -16.01 -30.56 51.71
C ALA A 19 -17.06 -29.68 52.39
N LEU A 20 -17.28 -28.47 51.89
CA LEU A 20 -18.61 -27.86 51.94
C LEU A 20 -18.92 -27.26 50.57
N SER A 21 -19.84 -27.94 49.92
CA SER A 21 -20.37 -27.68 48.59
C SER A 21 -21.25 -26.42 48.57
N GLY A 22 -21.15 -25.69 47.47
CA GLY A 22 -22.32 -25.22 46.73
C GLY A 22 -23.15 -24.10 47.35
N LEU A 23 -22.90 -22.87 46.91
CA LEU A 23 -23.93 -21.88 46.56
C LEU A 23 -23.25 -20.81 45.68
N MET A 24 -22.83 -21.21 44.49
CA MET A 24 -22.62 -20.25 43.41
C MET A 24 -24.01 -19.78 42.99
N GLY A 25 -24.36 -18.56 43.41
CA GLY A 25 -25.48 -17.84 42.82
C GLY A 25 -25.26 -17.78 41.32
N LEU A 26 -26.17 -18.40 40.57
CA LEU A 26 -26.35 -18.15 39.15
C LEU A 26 -26.75 -16.68 39.03
N ALA A 27 -25.77 -15.79 38.92
CA ALA A 27 -25.98 -14.50 38.31
C ALA A 27 -26.45 -14.81 36.89
N SER A 28 -27.77 -14.77 36.69
CA SER A 28 -28.35 -14.78 35.37
C SER A 28 -27.69 -13.62 34.64
N ALA A 29 -26.88 -13.94 33.62
CA ALA A 29 -26.47 -12.95 32.65
C ALA A 29 -27.77 -12.32 32.14
N ARG A 30 -28.03 -11.09 32.56
CA ARG A 30 -29.14 -10.30 32.05
C ARG A 30 -28.87 -10.24 30.55
N GLN A 31 -29.72 -10.87 29.75
CA GLN A 31 -29.78 -10.58 28.32
C GLN A 31 -30.21 -9.13 28.25
N ASP A 32 -29.24 -8.22 28.28
CA ASP A 32 -29.47 -6.84 27.93
C ASP A 32 -30.02 -6.88 26.50
N LYS A 33 -31.28 -6.48 26.35
CA LYS A 33 -31.91 -6.33 25.04
C LYS A 33 -30.98 -5.46 24.21
N ALA A 34 -30.54 -5.97 23.06
CA ALA A 34 -29.79 -5.18 22.10
C ALA A 34 -30.51 -3.83 21.91
N PRO A 35 -29.78 -2.70 21.93
CA PRO A 35 -30.38 -1.40 21.77
C PRO A 35 -31.17 -1.35 20.44
N PRO A 36 -32.29 -0.61 20.40
CA PRO A 36 -33.09 -0.54 19.19
C PRO A 36 -32.30 0.11 18.04
N ILE A 37 -32.39 -0.46 16.85
CA ILE A 37 -31.81 0.11 15.61
C ILE A 37 -32.32 1.54 15.45
N LYS A 38 -31.40 2.51 15.47
CA LYS A 38 -31.71 3.93 15.25
C LYS A 38 -31.95 4.14 13.76
N THR A 39 -33.05 4.80 13.41
CA THR A 39 -33.37 5.10 12.02
C THR A 39 -33.53 6.61 11.84
N THR A 40 -32.79 7.18 10.89
CA THR A 40 -32.92 8.59 10.50
C THR A 40 -33.24 8.70 9.01
N ALA A 41 -33.84 9.83 8.62
CA ALA A 41 -34.20 10.08 7.23
C ALA A 41 -33.92 11.54 6.87
N HIS A 42 -33.32 11.75 5.70
CA HIS A 42 -33.01 13.06 5.15
C HIS A 42 -33.59 13.17 3.75
N THR A 43 -34.18 14.30 3.41
CA THR A 43 -34.63 14.56 2.04
C THR A 43 -33.50 15.19 1.24
N CYS A 44 -33.21 14.64 0.07
CA CYS A 44 -32.23 15.18 -0.87
C CYS A 44 -32.80 15.11 -2.29
N GLY A 45 -33.21 16.25 -2.83
CA GLY A 45 -33.95 16.32 -4.10
C GLY A 45 -35.21 15.45 -4.07
N LYS A 46 -35.32 14.49 -5.01
CA LYS A 46 -36.46 13.56 -5.13
C LYS A 46 -36.31 12.29 -4.28
N TYR A 47 -35.19 12.13 -3.57
CA TYR A 47 -34.87 10.95 -2.80
C TYR A 47 -34.96 11.23 -1.30
N THR A 48 -35.33 10.20 -0.55
CA THR A 48 -35.12 10.13 0.89
C THR A 48 -33.91 9.24 1.16
N VAL A 49 -32.87 9.81 1.77
CA VAL A 49 -31.75 9.07 2.33
C VAL A 49 -32.21 8.49 3.66
N LYS A 50 -32.32 7.17 3.76
CA LYS A 50 -32.70 6.47 4.99
C LYS A 50 -31.49 5.78 5.57
N LEU A 51 -31.16 6.09 6.83
CA LEU A 51 -30.08 5.47 7.57
C LEU A 51 -30.67 4.54 8.64
N SER A 52 -30.09 3.37 8.83
CA SER A 52 -30.39 2.42 9.89
C SER A 52 -29.10 2.04 10.57
N GLU A 53 -28.93 2.44 11.82
CA GLU A 53 -27.70 2.33 12.60
C GLU A 53 -27.93 1.39 13.78
N ASN A 54 -27.04 0.41 13.94
CA ASN A 54 -27.05 -0.60 14.98
C ASN A 54 -25.80 -0.53 15.87
N GLY A 55 -25.00 0.55 15.74
CA GLY A 55 -23.90 0.81 16.66
C GLY A 55 -22.81 -0.26 16.64
N PHE A 56 -22.42 -0.70 15.44
CA PHE A 56 -21.42 -1.76 15.19
C PHE A 56 -21.88 -3.20 15.46
N ASP A 57 -23.13 -3.41 15.90
CA ASP A 57 -23.71 -4.76 16.13
C ASP A 57 -24.32 -5.38 14.85
N ASP A 58 -24.67 -6.67 14.91
CA ASP A 58 -25.43 -7.35 13.86
C ASP A 58 -26.95 -7.05 13.94
N PRO A 59 -27.63 -6.69 12.82
CA PRO A 59 -27.08 -6.53 11.48
C PRO A 59 -26.30 -5.23 11.29
N PRO A 60 -25.34 -5.19 10.34
CA PRO A 60 -24.56 -3.99 10.04
C PRO A 60 -25.43 -2.79 9.63
N ASP A 61 -24.87 -1.59 9.81
CA ASP A 61 -25.53 -0.34 9.46
C ASP A 61 -25.83 -0.29 7.97
N LYS A 62 -26.89 0.43 7.62
CA LYS A 62 -27.40 0.50 6.25
C LYS A 62 -27.85 1.90 5.89
N ILE A 63 -27.48 2.34 4.70
CA ILE A 63 -27.99 3.57 4.09
C ILE A 63 -28.65 3.26 2.74
N SER A 64 -29.85 3.80 2.52
CA SER A 64 -30.61 3.60 1.29
C SER A 64 -31.08 4.92 0.70
N LEU A 65 -30.93 5.08 -0.62
CA LEU A 65 -31.54 6.16 -1.40
C LEU A 65 -32.91 5.69 -1.88
N VAL A 66 -33.99 6.24 -1.32
CA VAL A 66 -35.36 5.78 -1.57
C VAL A 66 -36.14 6.81 -2.37
N GLN A 67 -36.80 6.38 -3.45
CA GLN A 67 -37.73 7.20 -4.23
C GLN A 67 -39.02 6.43 -4.49
N GLY A 68 -40.17 7.06 -4.25
CA GLY A 68 -41.48 6.41 -4.44
C GLY A 68 -41.65 5.12 -3.63
N GLY A 69 -41.03 5.05 -2.44
CA GLY A 69 -41.06 3.86 -1.58
C GLY A 69 -40.12 2.72 -1.97
N ARG A 70 -39.35 2.84 -3.06
CA ARG A 70 -38.39 1.83 -3.51
C ARG A 70 -36.96 2.31 -3.31
N ALA A 71 -36.10 1.47 -2.74
CA ALA A 71 -34.67 1.75 -2.66
C ALA A 71 -34.04 1.63 -4.06
N ALA A 72 -33.38 2.70 -4.50
CA ALA A 72 -32.62 2.74 -5.74
C ALA A 72 -31.18 2.28 -5.51
N ILE A 73 -30.59 2.66 -4.37
CA ILE A 73 -29.26 2.24 -3.91
C ILE A 73 -29.38 1.85 -2.44
N THR A 74 -28.63 0.82 -2.04
CA THR A 74 -28.44 0.43 -0.64
C THR A 74 -26.96 0.11 -0.44
N LEU A 75 -26.35 0.75 0.56
CA LEU A 75 -25.01 0.43 1.04
C LEU A 75 -25.12 -0.13 2.46
N THR A 76 -24.23 -1.04 2.78
CA THR A 76 -24.16 -1.70 4.09
C THR A 76 -22.70 -1.88 4.44
N ASP A 77 -22.36 -1.55 5.68
CA ASP A 77 -21.04 -1.76 6.25
C ASP A 77 -21.12 -1.76 7.77
N THR A 78 -20.00 -1.98 8.46
CA THR A 78 -19.93 -1.92 9.93
C THR A 78 -20.50 -0.60 10.46
N SER A 79 -20.21 0.52 9.79
CA SER A 79 -21.00 1.74 9.93
C SER A 79 -21.14 2.47 8.59
N VAL A 80 -22.17 3.29 8.44
CA VAL A 80 -22.41 4.12 7.27
C VAL A 80 -22.83 5.52 7.66
N GLU A 81 -22.53 6.49 6.81
CA GLU A 81 -22.80 7.90 7.11
C GLU A 81 -23.33 8.66 5.89
N PHE A 82 -24.25 9.59 6.16
CA PHE A 82 -24.68 10.63 5.22
C PHE A 82 -23.95 11.94 5.54
N GLN A 83 -22.99 12.33 4.69
CA GLN A 83 -22.14 13.49 4.94
C GLN A 83 -22.69 14.79 4.35
N GLY A 84 -23.59 14.69 3.36
CA GLY A 84 -24.24 15.88 2.83
C GLY A 84 -25.00 15.66 1.53
N CYS A 85 -25.78 16.68 1.19
CA CYS A 85 -26.60 16.76 -0.02
C CYS A 85 -26.52 18.17 -0.59
N ARG A 86 -26.04 18.32 -1.83
CA ARG A 86 -26.05 19.60 -2.57
C ARG A 86 -25.72 19.38 -4.03
N ASP A 87 -26.00 20.38 -4.87
CA ASP A 87 -25.53 20.38 -6.26
C ASP A 87 -24.01 20.61 -6.27
N LEU A 88 -23.27 19.54 -6.55
CA LEU A 88 -21.82 19.54 -6.63
C LEU A 88 -21.34 19.77 -8.06
N THR A 89 -22.15 19.39 -9.06
CA THR A 89 -21.76 19.46 -10.48
C THR A 89 -22.19 20.75 -11.17
N GLY A 90 -23.07 21.53 -10.55
CA GLY A 90 -23.63 22.77 -11.09
C GLY A 90 -24.69 22.54 -12.17
N ASP A 91 -25.24 21.33 -12.29
CA ASP A 91 -26.23 20.97 -13.32
C ASP A 91 -27.70 21.07 -12.82
N GLY A 92 -27.89 21.50 -11.56
CA GLY A 92 -29.20 21.62 -10.92
C GLY A 92 -29.75 20.31 -10.35
N VAL A 93 -29.04 19.18 -10.49
CA VAL A 93 -29.34 17.92 -9.83
C VAL A 93 -28.47 17.82 -8.57
N PRO A 94 -29.06 17.57 -7.39
CA PRO A 94 -28.25 17.42 -6.19
C PRO A 94 -27.47 16.09 -6.19
N GLU A 95 -26.28 16.13 -5.64
CA GLU A 95 -25.48 14.96 -5.30
C GLU A 95 -25.55 14.66 -3.80
N VAL A 96 -25.37 13.39 -3.45
CA VAL A 96 -25.20 12.92 -2.08
C VAL A 96 -23.80 12.34 -1.88
N ILE A 97 -23.16 12.68 -0.75
CA ILE A 97 -21.90 12.09 -0.29
C ILE A 97 -22.21 11.09 0.82
N LEU A 98 -21.80 9.85 0.62
CA LEU A 98 -21.99 8.73 1.53
C LEU A 98 -20.63 8.17 1.93
N ALA A 99 -20.47 7.79 3.19
CA ALA A 99 -19.31 7.06 3.66
C ALA A 99 -19.70 5.67 4.18
N GLN A 100 -18.81 4.71 3.97
CA GLN A 100 -18.85 3.38 4.56
C GLN A 100 -17.56 3.21 5.38
N PHE A 101 -17.67 2.65 6.57
CA PHE A 101 -16.53 2.37 7.44
C PHE A 101 -16.59 0.92 7.92
N SER A 102 -15.52 0.18 7.66
CA SER A 102 -15.44 -1.26 7.91
C SER A 102 -14.98 -1.64 9.32
N GLY A 103 -14.89 -0.70 10.26
CA GLY A 103 -14.62 -0.97 11.69
C GLY A 103 -13.14 -1.02 12.12
N GLY A 104 -12.19 -0.57 11.30
CA GLY A 104 -10.78 -0.44 11.73
C GLY A 104 -10.55 0.78 12.64
N ALA A 105 -9.66 0.69 13.63
CA ALA A 105 -9.55 1.66 14.74
C ALA A 105 -9.51 3.17 14.37
N HIS A 106 -9.03 3.52 13.17
CA HIS A 106 -8.94 4.89 12.66
C HIS A 106 -8.88 4.90 11.10
N CYS A 107 -9.35 3.85 10.42
CA CYS A 107 -9.09 3.63 8.98
C CYS A 107 -10.33 3.16 8.20
N CYS A 108 -10.09 2.85 6.94
CA CYS A 108 -10.92 1.96 6.14
C CYS A 108 -12.27 2.57 5.72
N PHE A 109 -12.22 3.86 5.43
CA PHE A 109 -13.32 4.59 4.83
C PHE A 109 -13.38 4.38 3.31
N VAL A 110 -14.61 4.22 2.82
CA VAL A 110 -14.94 4.29 1.40
C VAL A 110 -16.00 5.34 1.20
N HIS A 111 -15.70 6.37 0.41
CA HIS A 111 -16.66 7.39 0.05
C HIS A 111 -17.27 7.08 -1.31
N SER A 112 -18.59 7.28 -1.41
CA SER A 112 -19.33 7.21 -2.66
C SER A 112 -20.13 8.49 -2.87
N VAL A 113 -20.03 9.06 -4.06
CA VAL A 113 -20.80 10.24 -4.46
C VAL A 113 -21.77 9.85 -5.55
N TYR A 114 -23.06 10.10 -5.34
CA TYR A 114 -24.10 9.82 -6.32
C TYR A 114 -24.79 11.10 -6.75
N SER A 115 -24.92 11.31 -8.07
CA SER A 115 -25.88 12.27 -8.61
C SER A 115 -27.28 11.70 -8.51
N LEU A 116 -28.22 12.49 -8.00
CA LEU A 116 -29.60 12.07 -7.80
C LEU A 116 -30.49 12.27 -9.02
N THR A 117 -29.93 11.93 -10.19
CA THR A 117 -30.73 11.63 -11.38
C THR A 117 -31.67 10.46 -11.11
N ALA A 118 -32.64 10.22 -12.01
CA ALA A 118 -33.51 9.05 -11.92
C ALA A 118 -33.21 8.11 -13.11
N PRO A 119 -32.47 6.99 -12.92
CA PRO A 119 -31.93 6.46 -11.66
C PRO A 119 -30.68 7.21 -11.14
N PRO A 120 -30.29 7.04 -9.86
CA PRO A 120 -29.07 7.64 -9.31
C PRO A 120 -27.82 7.14 -10.05
N ARG A 121 -26.83 8.02 -10.20
CA ARG A 121 -25.61 7.73 -10.95
C ARG A 121 -24.38 7.90 -10.07
N LEU A 122 -23.56 6.86 -9.96
CA LEU A 122 -22.28 6.92 -9.24
C LEU A 122 -21.30 7.85 -9.96
N LEU A 123 -20.82 8.87 -9.26
CA LEU A 123 -19.83 9.84 -9.73
C LEU A 123 -18.44 9.58 -9.16
N LEU A 124 -18.35 9.10 -7.92
CA LEU A 124 -17.11 8.75 -7.25
C LEU A 124 -17.33 7.49 -6.42
N ARG A 125 -16.35 6.58 -6.43
CA ARG A 125 -16.12 5.60 -5.37
C ARG A 125 -14.64 5.64 -5.07
N ALA A 126 -14.27 5.99 -3.85
CA ALA A 126 -12.88 6.19 -3.44
C ALA A 126 -12.61 5.45 -2.15
N ASN A 127 -11.54 4.65 -2.13
CA ASN A 127 -10.94 4.21 -0.87
C ASN A 127 -10.16 5.40 -0.31
N SER A 128 -10.76 6.07 0.66
CA SER A 128 -10.22 7.29 1.28
C SER A 128 -9.39 6.99 2.52
N ALA A 129 -9.19 5.70 2.81
CA ALA A 129 -8.38 5.15 3.88
C ALA A 129 -8.74 5.76 5.23
N HIS A 130 -7.98 6.73 5.72
CA HIS A 130 -8.16 7.34 7.04
C HIS A 130 -8.87 8.69 6.99
N THR A 131 -9.40 9.08 5.84
CA THR A 131 -10.19 10.31 5.70
C THR A 131 -11.61 10.03 6.16
N GLU A 132 -12.06 10.65 7.25
CA GLU A 132 -13.43 10.48 7.75
C GLU A 132 -14.44 11.18 6.81
N GLU A 133 -14.16 12.42 6.41
CA GLU A 133 -15.06 13.23 5.58
C GLU A 133 -14.41 13.75 4.30
N LEU A 134 -15.21 13.82 3.22
CA LEU A 134 -14.82 14.58 2.04
C LEU A 134 -15.29 16.03 2.16
N GLY A 135 -14.31 16.93 2.35
CA GLY A 135 -14.52 18.36 2.25
C GLY A 135 -14.92 18.76 0.83
N THR A 136 -15.50 19.94 0.67
CA THR A 136 -15.99 20.39 -0.62
C THR A 136 -15.75 21.88 -0.81
N ALA A 137 -15.10 22.27 -1.90
CA ALA A 137 -14.67 23.65 -2.12
C ALA A 137 -14.72 24.02 -3.60
N GLN A 138 -14.61 25.32 -3.88
CA GLN A 138 -14.38 25.84 -5.23
C GLN A 138 -12.93 26.31 -5.30
N LEU A 139 -12.07 25.53 -5.95
CA LEU A 139 -10.63 25.74 -5.97
C LEU A 139 -10.13 26.42 -7.26
N ASP A 140 -10.90 26.40 -8.34
CA ASP A 140 -10.53 27.06 -9.61
C ASP A 140 -11.45 28.22 -10.03
N ALA A 141 -12.40 28.59 -9.17
CA ALA A 141 -13.42 29.60 -9.37
C ALA A 141 -14.35 29.33 -10.57
N ARG A 142 -14.53 28.08 -10.99
CA ARG A 142 -15.38 27.71 -12.13
C ARG A 142 -16.17 26.44 -11.88
N GLY A 143 -17.40 26.40 -12.41
CA GLY A 143 -18.14 25.16 -12.62
C GLY A 143 -18.36 24.30 -11.34
N PRO A 144 -18.26 22.96 -11.45
CA PRO A 144 -18.41 22.02 -10.34
C PRO A 144 -17.51 22.34 -9.13
N LEU A 145 -17.94 21.89 -7.96
CA LEU A 145 -17.14 21.94 -6.73
C LEU A 145 -16.15 20.77 -6.71
N GLU A 146 -14.93 21.03 -6.28
CA GLU A 146 -13.95 20.00 -5.95
C GLU A 146 -14.27 19.31 -4.63
N LEU A 147 -13.91 18.03 -4.54
CA LEU A 147 -13.93 17.27 -3.30
C LEU A 147 -12.50 17.18 -2.75
N ILE A 148 -12.34 17.50 -1.49
CA ILE A 148 -11.07 17.53 -0.78
C ILE A 148 -11.04 16.33 0.17
N GLY A 149 -10.05 15.48 -0.01
CA GLY A 149 -9.75 14.39 0.92
C GLY A 149 -8.26 14.35 1.21
N ASN A 150 -7.81 13.19 1.68
CA ASN A 150 -6.40 12.96 1.96
C ASN A 150 -5.92 11.67 1.32
N ASP A 151 -4.67 11.72 0.85
CA ASP A 151 -3.89 10.59 0.40
C ASP A 151 -2.98 10.12 1.54
N TRP A 152 -3.35 8.96 2.10
CA TRP A 152 -2.70 8.36 3.26
C TRP A 152 -1.63 7.34 2.89
N ARG A 153 -1.00 7.45 1.71
CA ARG A 153 0.08 6.53 1.30
C ARG A 153 1.27 6.48 2.27
N PHE A 154 1.43 7.48 3.12
CA PHE A 154 2.46 7.52 4.17
C PHE A 154 1.96 7.13 5.57
N ALA A 155 0.75 6.59 5.69
CA ALA A 155 0.26 6.04 6.96
C ALA A 155 1.19 4.91 7.44
N TYR A 156 1.67 5.03 8.69
CA TYR A 156 2.63 4.10 9.33
C TYR A 156 3.96 3.97 8.62
N ALA A 157 4.26 4.87 7.69
CA ALA A 157 5.47 4.75 6.91
C ALA A 157 6.69 5.10 7.77
N TYR A 158 7.81 4.42 7.48
CA TYR A 158 9.15 4.86 7.89
C TYR A 158 9.36 5.02 9.40
N GLY A 159 8.63 4.22 10.19
CA GLY A 159 8.71 4.21 11.65
C GLY A 159 7.77 5.19 12.35
N LEU A 160 6.91 5.91 11.61
CA LEU A 160 5.94 6.83 12.19
C LEU A 160 4.77 6.07 12.83
N SER A 161 4.30 6.58 13.96
CA SER A 161 2.99 6.24 14.48
C SER A 161 1.88 6.78 13.56
N PHE A 162 0.63 6.35 13.76
CA PHE A 162 -0.49 6.93 13.02
C PHE A 162 -0.65 8.44 13.29
N ALA A 163 -0.49 8.85 14.55
CA ALA A 163 -0.63 10.24 14.97
C ALA A 163 0.39 11.16 14.28
N GLU A 164 1.56 10.62 13.93
CA GLU A 164 2.60 11.34 13.20
C GLU A 164 2.58 11.07 11.70
N SER A 165 1.65 10.26 11.20
CA SER A 165 1.57 9.95 9.78
C SER A 165 1.00 11.13 9.01
N PRO A 166 1.70 11.64 7.97
CA PRO A 166 1.17 12.73 7.20
C PRO A 166 0.11 12.26 6.21
N ALA A 167 -0.95 13.05 6.10
CA ALA A 167 -1.89 13.02 5.00
C ALA A 167 -1.43 14.01 3.91
N LEU A 168 -1.22 13.52 2.69
CA LEU A 168 -1.02 14.42 1.56
C LEU A 168 -2.39 14.92 1.07
N PRO A 169 -2.52 16.19 0.66
CA PRO A 169 -3.79 16.71 0.16
C PRO A 169 -4.20 16.00 -1.13
N LEU A 170 -5.47 15.62 -1.23
CA LEU A 170 -6.07 14.97 -2.39
C LEU A 170 -7.25 15.79 -2.88
N VAL A 171 -7.29 16.08 -4.18
CA VAL A 171 -8.37 16.84 -4.80
C VAL A 171 -9.00 16.02 -5.92
N TYR A 172 -10.29 15.75 -5.77
CA TYR A 172 -11.11 15.21 -6.85
C TYR A 172 -11.82 16.32 -7.59
N ALA A 173 -11.65 16.39 -8.91
CA ALA A 173 -12.37 17.32 -9.78
C ALA A 173 -13.37 16.59 -10.67
N TYR A 174 -14.48 17.24 -10.99
CA TYR A 174 -15.49 16.67 -11.88
C TYR A 174 -15.06 16.80 -13.35
N ARG A 175 -14.76 15.67 -14.00
CA ARG A 175 -14.28 15.59 -15.39
C ARG A 175 -14.98 14.45 -16.12
N GLY A 176 -15.45 14.70 -17.34
CA GLY A 176 -16.05 13.66 -18.17
C GLY A 176 -17.24 12.95 -17.51
N GLY A 177 -18.00 13.65 -16.67
CA GLY A 177 -19.17 13.12 -15.99
C GLY A 177 -18.89 12.41 -14.65
N ARG A 178 -17.68 12.47 -14.10
CA ARG A 178 -17.33 11.81 -12.84
C ARG A 178 -16.27 12.58 -12.06
N TYR A 179 -16.12 12.29 -10.78
CA TYR A 179 -14.98 12.79 -10.00
C TYR A 179 -13.75 11.91 -10.25
N VAL A 180 -12.60 12.56 -10.47
CA VAL A 180 -11.29 11.94 -10.75
C VAL A 180 -10.23 12.64 -9.94
N ASP A 181 -9.14 11.95 -9.60
CA ASP A 181 -7.99 12.60 -8.98
C ASP A 181 -7.38 13.62 -9.98
N ASP A 182 -7.43 14.90 -9.60
CA ASP A 182 -6.90 16.02 -10.37
C ASP A 182 -6.01 16.90 -9.46
N THR A 183 -5.46 16.31 -8.39
CA THR A 183 -4.68 16.98 -7.32
C THR A 183 -3.63 17.94 -7.88
N LEU A 184 -2.91 17.51 -8.91
CA LEU A 184 -1.81 18.29 -9.47
C LEU A 184 -2.23 19.47 -10.34
N ARG A 185 -3.52 19.59 -10.68
CA ARG A 185 -4.07 20.79 -11.30
C ARG A 185 -4.18 21.95 -10.30
N PHE A 186 -4.08 21.66 -9.00
CA PHE A 186 -4.20 22.63 -7.91
C PHE A 186 -2.90 22.77 -7.11
N PRO A 187 -1.75 23.09 -7.74
CA PRO A 187 -0.46 23.10 -7.05
C PRO A 187 -0.39 24.11 -5.90
N GLN A 188 -1.14 25.21 -5.98
CA GLN A 188 -1.19 26.21 -4.89
C GLN A 188 -1.96 25.69 -3.67
N PHE A 189 -3.04 24.92 -3.88
CA PHE A 189 -3.74 24.26 -2.78
C PHE A 189 -2.83 23.23 -2.13
N VAL A 190 -2.18 22.38 -2.92
CA VAL A 190 -1.26 21.35 -2.44
C VAL A 190 -0.12 21.95 -1.61
N LEU A 191 0.52 23.01 -2.09
CA LEU A 191 1.57 23.74 -1.33
C LEU A 191 1.03 24.42 -0.07
N GLY A 192 -0.18 24.99 -0.14
CA GLY A 192 -0.78 25.68 1.01
C GLY A 192 -1.18 24.72 2.14
N SER A 193 -1.55 23.48 1.82
CA SER A 193 -2.02 22.50 2.79
C SER A 193 -0.93 21.98 3.71
N THR A 194 0.33 21.91 3.27
CA THR A 194 1.45 21.48 4.13
C THR A 194 1.91 22.59 5.07
N THR A 195 1.87 23.85 4.61
CA THR A 195 2.26 25.01 5.43
C THR A 195 1.29 25.38 6.56
N ARG A 196 0.06 24.84 6.54
CA ARG A 196 -1.00 25.14 7.52
C ARG A 196 -1.08 24.19 8.71
N GLY A 197 -0.28 23.12 8.75
CA GLY A 197 -0.25 22.16 9.87
C GLY A 197 0.46 22.67 11.14
N GLY A 198 0.91 23.94 11.17
CA GLY A 198 1.72 24.51 12.24
C GLY A 198 0.95 25.17 13.39
N GLU A 199 -0.03 24.48 13.98
CA GLU A 199 -0.52 24.81 15.34
C GLU A 199 0.09 23.91 16.43
N GLU A 200 0.96 22.95 16.07
CA GLU A 200 1.85 22.30 17.03
C GLU A 200 3.11 23.15 17.23
N ASP A 201 3.46 23.44 18.49
CA ASP A 201 4.61 24.29 18.87
C ASP A 201 5.97 23.75 18.36
N GLU A 202 6.05 22.48 17.94
CA GLU A 202 7.24 21.89 17.29
C GLU A 202 6.87 20.93 16.12
N PRO A 203 7.50 21.04 14.93
CA PRO A 203 7.23 20.15 13.80
C PRO A 203 7.63 18.69 14.06
N SER A 204 6.71 17.75 13.86
CA SER A 204 6.95 16.30 13.93
C SER A 204 7.65 15.74 12.67
N GLY A 205 8.13 14.48 12.75
CA GLY A 205 8.67 13.76 11.59
C GLY A 205 7.68 13.69 10.42
N GLY A 206 6.39 13.53 10.72
CA GLY A 206 5.31 13.58 9.74
C GLY A 206 5.25 14.90 8.97
N THR A 207 5.38 16.02 9.67
CA THR A 207 5.38 17.36 9.06
C THR A 207 6.53 17.49 8.05
N TYR A 208 7.74 17.05 8.43
CA TYR A 208 8.89 17.08 7.52
C TYR A 208 8.68 16.20 6.28
N LEU A 209 8.09 15.01 6.45
CA LEU A 209 7.76 14.10 5.35
C LEU A 209 6.67 14.68 4.43
N ALA A 210 5.64 15.32 4.97
CA ALA A 210 4.56 15.94 4.19
C ALA A 210 5.10 16.99 3.22
N GLU A 211 5.94 17.91 3.72
CA GLU A 211 6.55 18.97 2.91
C GLU A 211 7.50 18.40 1.85
N TYR A 212 8.39 17.48 2.23
CA TYR A 212 9.30 16.83 1.29
C TYR A 212 8.53 16.05 0.21
N GLY A 213 7.54 15.27 0.61
CA GLY A 213 6.68 14.50 -0.28
C GLY A 213 5.87 15.37 -1.24
N THR A 214 5.31 16.48 -0.76
CA THR A 214 4.59 17.47 -1.57
C THR A 214 5.49 18.12 -2.63
N LEU A 215 6.71 18.51 -2.27
CA LEU A 215 7.66 19.07 -3.25
C LEU A 215 8.02 18.05 -4.32
N LEU A 216 8.24 16.78 -3.95
CA LEU A 216 8.47 15.70 -4.92
C LEU A 216 7.26 15.44 -5.81
N LEU A 217 6.06 15.38 -5.23
CA LEU A 217 4.79 15.17 -5.92
C LEU A 217 4.54 16.23 -7.01
N LEU A 218 4.90 17.49 -6.72
CA LEU A 218 4.81 18.62 -7.64
C LEU A 218 5.97 18.72 -8.64
N GLY A 219 6.88 17.74 -8.65
CA GLY A 219 8.04 17.72 -9.55
C GLY A 219 9.12 18.76 -9.20
N LYS A 220 9.10 19.32 -7.99
CA LYS A 220 10.01 20.37 -7.52
C LYS A 220 11.25 19.78 -6.83
N ALA A 221 11.93 18.84 -7.49
CA ALA A 221 13.06 18.10 -6.90
C ALA A 221 14.17 19.02 -6.33
N ALA A 222 14.52 20.09 -7.05
CA ALA A 222 15.53 21.05 -6.58
C ALA A 222 15.10 21.85 -5.33
N GLU A 223 13.79 22.09 -5.15
CA GLU A 223 13.24 22.68 -3.93
C GLU A 223 13.23 21.66 -2.80
N ALA A 224 12.86 20.41 -3.08
CA ALA A 224 12.91 19.30 -2.12
C ALA A 224 14.34 19.10 -1.57
N ASP A 225 15.36 19.18 -2.42
CA ASP A 225 16.77 19.12 -2.00
C ASP A 225 17.18 20.30 -1.12
N ARG A 226 16.69 21.52 -1.43
CA ARG A 226 16.95 22.70 -0.59
C ARG A 226 16.27 22.55 0.77
N TYR A 227 15.04 22.05 0.77
CA TYR A 227 14.27 21.77 1.97
C TYR A 227 14.96 20.76 2.88
N LEU A 228 15.44 19.63 2.33
CA LEU A 228 16.23 18.66 3.11
C LEU A 228 17.44 19.30 3.78
N ARG A 229 18.10 20.27 3.14
CA ARG A 229 19.24 20.99 3.72
C ARG A 229 18.86 22.01 4.79
N SER A 230 17.61 22.48 4.83
CA SER A 230 17.15 23.48 5.80
C SER A 230 16.59 22.90 7.08
N ILE A 231 16.20 21.62 7.09
CA ILE A 231 15.63 20.95 8.28
C ILE A 231 16.72 20.39 9.21
N PRO A 232 16.41 20.07 10.48
CA PRO A 232 17.39 19.51 11.41
C PRO A 232 18.03 18.21 10.90
N ALA A 233 19.29 17.97 11.30
CA ALA A 233 20.14 16.94 10.69
C ALA A 233 19.60 15.52 10.88
N GLU A 234 18.91 15.25 11.99
CA GLU A 234 18.23 14.00 12.29
C GLU A 234 17.10 13.69 11.31
N TYR A 235 16.18 14.63 11.07
CA TYR A 235 15.09 14.47 10.11
C TYR A 235 15.60 14.43 8.68
N ARG A 236 16.62 15.24 8.34
CA ARG A 236 17.29 15.15 7.04
C ARG A 236 17.83 13.74 6.80
N ARG A 237 18.62 13.19 7.74
CA ARG A 237 19.19 11.84 7.60
C ARG A 237 18.09 10.78 7.50
N TRP A 238 17.00 10.93 8.26
CA TRP A 238 15.85 10.03 8.20
C TRP A 238 15.17 10.07 6.82
N LEU A 239 14.85 11.25 6.30
CA LEU A 239 14.25 11.39 4.98
C LEU A 239 15.20 10.96 3.85
N GLU A 240 16.48 11.30 3.93
CA GLU A 240 17.50 10.83 2.96
C GLU A 240 17.61 9.31 2.97
N ASN A 241 17.53 8.71 4.16
CA ASN A 241 17.45 7.28 4.33
C ASN A 241 16.20 6.78 3.59
N TYR A 242 14.97 7.22 3.89
CA TYR A 242 13.74 6.76 3.23
C TYR A 242 13.44 7.31 1.82
N ALA A 243 14.32 8.11 1.24
CA ALA A 243 14.06 8.78 -0.04
C ALA A 243 13.72 7.84 -1.22
N PRO A 244 14.35 6.65 -1.38
CA PRO A 244 13.95 5.71 -2.42
C PRO A 244 12.52 5.19 -2.26
N ASP A 245 12.12 4.88 -1.02
CA ASP A 245 10.77 4.42 -0.68
C ASP A 245 9.75 5.53 -0.95
N ILE A 246 10.02 6.76 -0.48
CA ILE A 246 9.17 7.94 -0.69
C ILE A 246 8.93 8.18 -2.19
N ARG A 247 9.99 8.11 -3.01
CA ARG A 247 9.86 8.27 -4.47
C ARG A 247 9.04 7.16 -5.11
N GLN A 248 9.24 5.91 -4.66
CA GLN A 248 8.50 4.76 -5.17
C GLN A 248 7.02 4.86 -4.80
N ASP A 249 6.71 5.22 -3.56
CA ASP A 249 5.35 5.40 -3.07
C ASP A 249 4.66 6.57 -3.78
N LEU A 250 5.36 7.66 -4.09
CA LEU A 250 4.81 8.78 -4.87
C LEU A 250 4.71 8.51 -6.37
N SER A 251 5.32 7.43 -6.88
CA SER A 251 5.40 7.19 -8.32
C SER A 251 4.03 7.06 -8.98
N SER A 252 3.01 6.55 -8.28
CA SER A 252 1.64 6.38 -8.76
C SER A 252 0.68 7.51 -8.39
N ALA A 253 1.11 8.48 -7.57
CA ALA A 253 0.22 9.52 -7.04
C ALA A 253 -0.54 10.22 -8.17
N GLY A 254 -1.84 10.50 -8.00
CA GLY A 254 -2.64 11.13 -9.06
C GLY A 254 -2.88 10.30 -10.31
N MET A 255 -2.59 8.99 -10.30
CA MET A 255 -2.69 8.13 -11.48
C MET A 255 -3.46 6.82 -11.28
N GLU A 256 -3.88 6.52 -10.05
CA GLU A 256 -4.49 5.23 -9.71
C GLU A 256 -5.84 5.02 -10.40
N ASP A 257 -6.53 6.09 -10.76
CA ASP A 257 -7.80 6.07 -11.50
C ASP A 257 -7.62 6.11 -13.04
N TRP A 258 -6.40 6.13 -13.57
CA TRP A 258 -6.16 6.33 -15.01
C TRP A 258 -6.72 5.20 -15.88
N ALA A 259 -6.64 3.95 -15.40
CA ALA A 259 -7.25 2.83 -16.10
C ALA A 259 -8.77 3.00 -16.20
N LEU A 260 -9.41 3.40 -15.09
CA LEU A 260 -10.84 3.67 -15.02
C LEU A 260 -11.26 4.83 -15.92
N ARG A 261 -10.45 5.90 -16.00
CA ARG A 261 -10.64 7.03 -16.93
C ARG A 261 -10.49 6.63 -18.40
N ALA A 262 -9.74 5.57 -18.68
CA ALA A 262 -9.62 4.94 -19.99
C ALA A 262 -10.64 3.80 -20.22
N ALA A 263 -11.76 3.82 -19.48
CA ALA A 263 -12.87 2.87 -19.58
C ALA A 263 -12.54 1.41 -19.24
N VAL A 264 -11.47 1.16 -18.47
CA VAL A 264 -11.27 -0.13 -17.83
C VAL A 264 -12.24 -0.25 -16.64
N PRO A 265 -12.95 -1.39 -16.46
CA PRO A 265 -13.80 -1.59 -15.28
C PRO A 265 -13.02 -1.42 -13.97
N GLU A 266 -13.69 -1.02 -12.89
CA GLU A 266 -13.08 -0.76 -11.57
C GLU A 266 -12.22 -1.93 -11.05
N ASN A 267 -12.72 -3.16 -11.16
CA ASN A 267 -11.98 -4.39 -10.80
C ASN A 267 -11.21 -5.02 -11.98
N GLY A 268 -11.08 -4.25 -13.06
CA GLY A 268 -10.47 -4.67 -14.32
C GLY A 268 -8.97 -4.36 -14.39
N ALA A 269 -8.43 -3.55 -13.48
CA ALA A 269 -7.03 -3.20 -13.43
C ALA A 269 -6.40 -3.52 -12.07
N ALA A 270 -5.10 -3.82 -12.09
CA ALA A 270 -4.30 -3.94 -10.88
C ALA A 270 -3.87 -2.57 -10.35
N TYR A 271 -3.30 -2.55 -9.15
CA TYR A 271 -2.38 -1.48 -8.77
C TYR A 271 -1.20 -1.44 -9.76
N GLY A 272 -0.81 -0.24 -10.13
CA GLY A 272 0.25 0.03 -11.08
C GLY A 272 1.33 0.93 -10.51
N ILE A 273 2.23 1.33 -11.38
CA ILE A 273 3.33 2.24 -11.08
C ILE A 273 3.29 3.40 -12.07
N GLY A 274 3.67 4.60 -11.63
CA GLY A 274 3.84 5.72 -12.55
C GLY A 274 5.31 5.99 -12.85
N GLY A 275 5.56 6.61 -14.00
CA GLY A 275 6.91 6.91 -14.48
C GLY A 275 6.95 7.48 -15.89
N ALA A 276 8.17 7.78 -16.33
CA ALA A 276 8.56 8.27 -17.64
C ALA A 276 9.06 7.11 -18.52
N PHE A 277 8.15 6.21 -18.89
CA PHE A 277 8.50 4.95 -19.55
C PHE A 277 8.83 5.14 -21.03
N SER A 278 8.01 5.91 -21.76
CA SER A 278 8.17 6.13 -23.20
C SER A 278 9.25 7.16 -23.54
N ALA A 279 9.31 8.26 -22.77
CA ALA A 279 10.29 9.33 -22.93
C ALA A 279 10.53 10.07 -21.60
N PRO A 280 11.72 10.70 -21.41
CA PRO A 280 12.03 11.45 -20.19
C PRO A 280 10.99 12.53 -19.86
N GLY A 281 10.65 12.66 -18.58
CA GLY A 281 9.73 13.68 -18.08
C GLY A 281 8.24 13.45 -18.44
N GLN A 282 7.92 12.38 -19.18
CA GLN A 282 6.52 12.01 -19.40
C GLN A 282 5.92 11.44 -18.12
N ARG A 283 4.65 11.77 -17.87
CA ARG A 283 3.88 11.17 -16.78
C ARG A 283 2.99 10.09 -17.36
N GLU A 284 3.30 8.85 -17.05
CA GLU A 284 2.59 7.69 -17.57
C GLU A 284 2.33 6.69 -16.45
N TYR A 285 1.23 5.95 -16.56
CA TYR A 285 0.84 4.93 -15.58
C TYR A 285 0.86 3.56 -16.23
N LEU A 286 1.60 2.63 -15.63
CA LEU A 286 1.77 1.27 -16.12
C LEU A 286 1.05 0.32 -15.16
N THR A 287 0.02 -0.37 -15.66
CA THR A 287 -0.72 -1.36 -14.88
C THR A 287 -1.09 -2.59 -15.72
N LEU A 288 -1.50 -3.66 -15.05
CA LEU A 288 -2.10 -4.83 -15.67
C LEU A 288 -3.61 -4.66 -15.76
N VAL A 289 -4.16 -5.02 -16.92
CA VAL A 289 -5.61 -5.05 -17.18
C VAL A 289 -6.03 -6.49 -17.42
N ARG A 290 -7.11 -6.91 -16.77
CA ARG A 290 -7.69 -8.26 -16.89
C ARG A 290 -8.11 -8.54 -18.33
N GLU A 291 -7.70 -9.70 -18.84
CA GLU A 291 -8.09 -10.24 -20.16
C GLU A 291 -8.57 -11.69 -19.98
N GLY A 292 -9.89 -11.88 -20.00
CA GLY A 292 -10.51 -13.18 -19.73
C GLY A 292 -10.49 -13.56 -18.24
N SER A 293 -10.54 -14.87 -17.95
CA SER A 293 -10.70 -15.39 -16.59
C SER A 293 -9.40 -15.41 -15.78
N THR A 294 -8.26 -15.66 -16.43
CA THR A 294 -6.94 -15.82 -15.76
C THR A 294 -5.81 -15.03 -16.43
N GLY A 295 -6.08 -14.38 -17.56
CA GLY A 295 -5.09 -13.62 -18.32
C GLY A 295 -5.08 -12.14 -17.95
N ALA A 296 -3.95 -11.48 -18.11
CA ALA A 296 -3.83 -10.03 -18.00
C ALA A 296 -2.88 -9.46 -19.06
N ALA A 297 -3.10 -8.21 -19.45
CA ALA A 297 -2.23 -7.44 -20.33
C ALA A 297 -1.62 -6.25 -19.60
N LEU A 298 -0.31 -6.08 -19.74
CA LEU A 298 0.39 -4.88 -19.31
C LEU A 298 0.08 -3.75 -20.28
N ARG A 299 -0.44 -2.63 -19.78
CA ARG A 299 -0.82 -1.47 -20.59
C ARG A 299 -0.28 -0.20 -19.96
N LEU A 300 0.08 0.74 -20.84
CA LEU A 300 0.56 2.06 -20.49
C LEU A 300 -0.56 3.07 -20.74
N PHE A 301 -0.87 3.87 -19.73
CA PHE A 301 -1.87 4.92 -19.76
C PHE A 301 -1.19 6.27 -19.75
N ARG A 302 -1.71 7.21 -20.54
CA ARG A 302 -1.16 8.56 -20.67
C ARG A 302 -2.26 9.59 -20.86
N SER A 303 -1.98 10.82 -20.45
CA SER A 303 -2.82 11.96 -20.78
C SER A 303 -2.72 12.30 -22.27
N GLN A 304 -3.86 12.61 -22.89
CA GLN A 304 -4.00 13.20 -24.21
C GLN A 304 -5.01 14.34 -24.10
N GLY A 305 -4.51 15.53 -23.74
CA GLY A 305 -5.35 16.63 -23.28
C GLY A 305 -6.03 16.26 -21.96
N GLU A 306 -7.34 16.46 -21.86
CA GLU A 306 -8.11 16.12 -20.64
C GLU A 306 -8.45 14.62 -20.52
N LYS A 307 -8.24 13.84 -21.58
CA LYS A 307 -8.55 12.41 -21.62
C LYS A 307 -7.34 11.58 -21.21
N ILE A 308 -7.60 10.42 -20.61
CA ILE A 308 -6.59 9.36 -20.44
C ILE A 308 -6.82 8.31 -21.52
N VAL A 309 -5.74 7.90 -22.18
CA VAL A 309 -5.77 6.86 -23.20
C VAL A 309 -4.85 5.71 -22.80
N GLY A 310 -5.36 4.48 -22.91
CA GLY A 310 -4.58 3.26 -22.71
C GLY A 310 -3.95 2.79 -24.01
N SER A 311 -2.74 2.23 -23.93
CA SER A 311 -2.09 1.57 -25.05
C SER A 311 -2.77 0.24 -25.41
N ALA A 312 -2.38 -0.32 -26.56
CA ALA A 312 -2.50 -1.76 -26.79
C ALA A 312 -1.70 -2.55 -25.72
N ALA A 313 -1.94 -3.86 -25.64
CA ALA A 313 -1.18 -4.75 -24.75
C ALA A 313 0.32 -4.70 -25.10
N LEU A 314 1.15 -4.33 -24.13
CA LEU A 314 2.61 -4.28 -24.25
C LEU A 314 3.25 -5.64 -23.95
N ALA A 315 2.63 -6.42 -23.09
CA ALA A 315 2.94 -7.80 -22.76
C ALA A 315 1.68 -8.48 -22.22
N THR A 316 1.59 -9.80 -22.31
CA THR A 316 0.47 -10.59 -21.78
C THR A 316 0.98 -11.67 -20.83
N PHE A 317 0.17 -11.99 -19.82
CA PHE A 317 0.49 -12.90 -18.75
C PHE A 317 -0.66 -13.88 -18.55
N ALA A 318 -0.39 -15.18 -18.71
CA ALA A 318 -1.31 -16.23 -18.33
C ALA A 318 -1.17 -16.54 -16.82
N GLY A 319 -2.28 -16.87 -16.15
CA GLY A 319 -2.26 -17.16 -14.71
C GLY A 319 -1.95 -15.94 -13.85
N ALA A 320 -2.26 -14.74 -14.35
CA ALA A 320 -2.12 -13.48 -13.62
C ALA A 320 -3.05 -13.41 -12.39
N PHE A 321 -4.06 -14.28 -12.34
CA PHE A 321 -5.01 -14.42 -11.24
C PHE A 321 -5.11 -15.86 -10.77
N PRO A 322 -5.36 -16.10 -9.47
CA PRO A 322 -5.84 -17.40 -9.03
C PRO A 322 -7.27 -17.62 -9.57
N PRO A 323 -7.67 -18.86 -9.88
CA PRO A 323 -8.98 -19.17 -10.47
C PRO A 323 -10.20 -18.77 -9.62
N GLN A 324 -10.00 -18.41 -8.34
CA GLN A 324 -11.05 -18.19 -7.35
C GLN A 324 -11.02 -16.81 -6.68
N SER A 325 -10.23 -15.84 -7.16
CA SER A 325 -10.28 -14.47 -6.58
C SER A 325 -11.56 -13.76 -7.02
N ALA A 326 -12.64 -13.91 -6.23
CA ALA A 326 -13.89 -13.19 -6.43
C ALA A 326 -13.76 -11.68 -6.16
N ASP A 327 -12.74 -11.29 -5.40
CA ASP A 327 -12.50 -9.92 -4.94
C ASP A 327 -11.72 -9.05 -5.94
N GLY A 328 -11.07 -9.64 -6.96
CA GLY A 328 -10.34 -8.90 -7.99
C GLY A 328 -8.99 -8.30 -7.56
N TRP A 329 -8.61 -8.45 -6.29
CA TRP A 329 -7.39 -7.85 -5.70
C TRP A 329 -6.20 -8.80 -5.62
N ASN A 330 -6.42 -10.10 -5.81
CA ASN A 330 -5.36 -11.11 -5.75
C ASN A 330 -4.70 -11.30 -7.13
N TRP A 331 -3.58 -10.61 -7.35
CA TRP A 331 -2.80 -10.71 -8.58
C TRP A 331 -1.50 -11.48 -8.33
N ASN A 332 -1.22 -12.46 -9.19
CA ASN A 332 0.05 -13.17 -9.19
C ASN A 332 1.16 -12.37 -9.89
N VAL A 333 0.80 -11.46 -10.80
CA VAL A 333 1.73 -10.57 -11.48
C VAL A 333 1.33 -9.14 -11.19
N LEU A 334 2.27 -8.29 -10.79
CA LEU A 334 2.03 -6.89 -10.46
C LEU A 334 3.23 -6.03 -10.85
N PRO A 335 3.03 -4.86 -11.47
CA PRO A 335 4.06 -3.82 -11.49
C PRO A 335 4.39 -3.41 -10.05
N ARG A 336 5.68 -3.36 -9.70
CA ARG A 336 6.13 -3.06 -8.34
C ARG A 336 7.01 -1.83 -8.27
N PHE A 337 7.95 -1.69 -9.20
CA PHE A 337 8.97 -0.65 -9.10
C PHE A 337 9.16 0.10 -10.42
N THR A 338 9.28 1.42 -10.31
CA THR A 338 9.73 2.32 -11.38
C THR A 338 11.21 2.60 -11.15
N VAL A 339 12.06 2.29 -12.13
CA VAL A 339 13.52 2.40 -11.98
C VAL A 339 14.07 3.41 -12.97
N ARG A 340 14.41 4.60 -12.47
CA ARG A 340 14.98 5.69 -13.27
C ARG A 340 16.37 5.34 -13.78
N ARG A 341 16.60 5.53 -15.08
CA ARG A 341 17.90 5.43 -15.73
C ARG A 341 18.52 6.80 -15.97
N ALA A 342 19.83 6.82 -16.20
CA ALA A 342 20.59 8.03 -16.50
C ALA A 342 20.06 8.78 -17.74
N SER A 343 19.38 8.10 -18.66
CA SER A 343 18.72 8.71 -19.83
C SER A 343 17.49 9.54 -19.48
N GLY A 344 17.01 9.50 -18.24
CA GLY A 344 15.76 10.13 -17.81
C GLY A 344 14.53 9.27 -18.07
N ARG A 345 14.67 8.12 -18.73
CA ARG A 345 13.60 7.13 -18.92
C ARG A 345 13.56 6.15 -17.75
N ASP A 346 12.36 5.64 -17.48
CA ASP A 346 12.11 4.64 -16.46
C ASP A 346 11.99 3.23 -17.08
N ASP A 347 12.63 2.26 -16.45
CA ASP A 347 12.37 0.84 -16.64
C ASP A 347 11.36 0.37 -15.58
N ALA A 348 10.61 -0.69 -15.87
CA ALA A 348 9.62 -1.27 -14.97
C ALA A 348 10.11 -2.61 -14.40
N VAL A 349 9.85 -2.84 -13.12
CA VAL A 349 10.02 -4.15 -12.49
C VAL A 349 8.66 -4.69 -12.09
N LEU A 350 8.31 -5.86 -12.61
CA LEU A 350 7.10 -6.59 -12.27
C LEU A 350 7.46 -7.73 -11.34
N GLU A 351 6.71 -7.89 -10.25
CA GLU A 351 6.72 -9.11 -9.46
C GLU A 351 5.81 -10.15 -10.12
N ASP A 352 6.31 -11.37 -10.26
CA ASP A 352 5.57 -12.51 -10.79
C ASP A 352 5.73 -13.71 -9.84
N ARG A 353 4.60 -14.10 -9.24
CA ARG A 353 4.43 -15.23 -8.31
C ARG A 353 3.61 -16.37 -8.92
N SER A 354 3.29 -16.33 -10.23
CA SER A 354 2.46 -17.33 -10.90
C SER A 354 3.00 -18.76 -10.80
N SER A 355 4.33 -18.91 -10.70
CA SER A 355 5.02 -20.20 -10.49
C SER A 355 5.06 -20.67 -9.02
N GLY A 356 4.52 -19.87 -8.10
CA GLY A 356 4.67 -20.01 -6.66
C GLY A 356 6.03 -19.57 -6.11
N SER A 357 6.97 -19.16 -6.96
CA SER A 357 8.22 -18.48 -6.56
C SER A 357 8.15 -17.01 -6.99
N THR A 358 8.77 -16.12 -6.21
CA THR A 358 8.84 -14.69 -6.54
C THR A 358 9.90 -14.46 -7.61
N ARG A 359 9.51 -13.85 -8.73
CA ARG A 359 10.41 -13.40 -9.79
C ARG A 359 10.22 -11.92 -9.99
N TYR A 360 11.31 -11.17 -10.08
CA TYR A 360 11.28 -9.77 -10.50
C TYR A 360 11.65 -9.70 -11.98
N LEU A 361 10.66 -9.46 -12.83
CA LEU A 361 10.79 -9.35 -14.28
C LEU A 361 11.03 -7.89 -14.66
N THR A 362 12.10 -7.63 -15.40
CA THR A 362 12.53 -6.27 -15.73
C THR A 362 12.22 -5.96 -17.19
N TYR A 363 11.61 -4.81 -17.43
CA TYR A 363 11.14 -4.42 -18.75
C TYR A 363 11.47 -2.97 -19.09
N ARG A 364 11.81 -2.74 -20.36
CA ARG A 364 11.83 -1.42 -20.98
C ARG A 364 10.63 -1.27 -21.90
N MET A 365 9.86 -0.20 -21.70
CA MET A 365 8.71 0.07 -22.56
C MET A 365 9.18 0.61 -23.91
N GLY A 366 8.77 -0.03 -25.00
CA GLY A 366 8.97 0.45 -26.37
C GLY A 366 7.66 0.96 -26.98
N GLN A 367 7.71 1.35 -28.25
CA GLN A 367 6.49 1.65 -28.99
C GLN A 367 5.71 0.35 -29.21
N GLY A 368 4.58 0.20 -28.52
CA GLY A 368 3.65 -0.92 -28.69
C GLY A 368 4.10 -2.28 -28.12
N ARG A 369 5.25 -2.37 -27.45
CA ARG A 369 5.71 -3.60 -26.80
C ARG A 369 6.59 -3.33 -25.57
N ALA A 370 6.58 -4.24 -24.61
CA ALA A 370 7.56 -4.27 -23.52
C ALA A 370 8.73 -5.20 -23.91
N ALA A 371 9.95 -4.69 -23.87
CA ALA A 371 11.15 -5.48 -24.09
C ALA A 371 11.73 -5.95 -22.75
N ARG A 372 11.89 -7.26 -22.58
CA ARG A 372 12.54 -7.82 -21.40
C ARG A 372 14.02 -7.44 -21.39
N LEU A 373 14.54 -7.10 -20.21
CA LEU A 373 15.96 -6.80 -20.03
C LEU A 373 16.69 -8.09 -19.63
N ASP A 374 17.30 -8.82 -20.57
CA ASP A 374 17.95 -10.11 -20.27
C ASP A 374 19.48 -10.00 -20.03
N ASN A 375 20.11 -8.94 -20.52
CA ASN A 375 21.55 -8.65 -20.30
C ASN A 375 21.74 -7.22 -19.80
N ASP A 376 21.06 -6.89 -18.70
CA ASP A 376 21.07 -5.58 -18.05
C ASP A 376 21.44 -5.76 -16.56
N PRO A 377 22.18 -4.83 -15.95
CA PRO A 377 22.52 -4.94 -14.53
C PRO A 377 21.29 -5.00 -13.62
N LEU A 378 20.20 -4.31 -13.98
CA LEU A 378 18.95 -4.34 -13.23
C LEU A 378 18.33 -5.75 -13.22
N ALA A 379 18.41 -6.47 -14.33
CA ALA A 379 17.87 -7.83 -14.44
C ALA A 379 18.65 -8.84 -13.60
N VAL A 380 19.97 -8.71 -13.56
CA VAL A 380 20.83 -9.55 -12.73
C VAL A 380 20.58 -9.28 -11.24
N ALA A 381 20.46 -8.01 -10.85
CA ALA A 381 20.09 -7.63 -9.49
C ALA A 381 18.69 -8.14 -9.10
N ALA A 382 17.71 -8.02 -9.99
CA ALA A 382 16.35 -8.53 -9.82
C ALA A 382 16.32 -10.05 -9.62
N GLY A 383 17.22 -10.80 -10.27
CA GLY A 383 17.40 -12.23 -10.06
C GLY A 383 17.81 -12.58 -8.63
N LEU A 384 18.83 -11.88 -8.09
CA LEU A 384 19.27 -12.03 -6.70
C LEU A 384 18.13 -11.73 -5.72
N LEU A 385 17.45 -10.59 -5.90
CA LEU A 385 16.34 -10.17 -5.04
C LEU A 385 15.20 -11.19 -5.08
N GLY A 386 14.84 -11.70 -6.26
CA GLY A 386 13.77 -12.68 -6.44
C GLY A 386 14.07 -14.03 -5.79
N ASP A 387 15.32 -14.49 -5.84
CA ASP A 387 15.73 -15.72 -5.16
C ASP A 387 15.62 -15.59 -3.63
N LEU A 388 16.02 -14.45 -3.06
CA LEU A 388 15.88 -14.20 -1.63
C LEU A 388 14.42 -14.05 -1.18
N SER A 389 13.61 -13.30 -1.93
CA SER A 389 12.16 -13.22 -1.68
C SER A 389 11.48 -14.59 -1.79
N THR A 390 11.94 -15.44 -2.73
CA THR A 390 11.43 -16.80 -2.85
C THR A 390 11.78 -17.64 -1.63
N VAL A 391 13.03 -17.60 -1.14
CA VAL A 391 13.40 -18.30 0.10
C VAL A 391 12.52 -17.83 1.25
N ALA A 392 12.41 -16.50 1.43
CA ALA A 392 11.61 -15.89 2.49
C ALA A 392 10.16 -16.37 2.49
N GLY A 393 9.47 -16.26 1.34
CA GLY A 393 8.08 -16.70 1.22
C GLY A 393 7.88 -18.20 1.47
N ARG A 394 8.87 -19.04 1.14
CA ARG A 394 8.80 -20.49 1.41
C ARG A 394 9.01 -20.83 2.88
N VAL A 395 9.96 -20.16 3.54
CA VAL A 395 10.20 -20.32 4.99
C VAL A 395 9.00 -19.82 5.78
N ALA A 396 8.48 -18.62 5.50
CA ALA A 396 7.30 -18.08 6.16
C ALA A 396 6.07 -18.99 6.00
N ALA A 397 5.87 -19.56 4.81
CA ALA A 397 4.74 -20.44 4.55
C ALA A 397 4.71 -21.69 5.45
N GLN A 398 5.83 -22.09 6.08
CA GLN A 398 5.82 -23.19 7.06
C GLN A 398 4.94 -22.89 8.28
N TYR A 399 4.79 -21.61 8.64
CA TYR A 399 4.08 -21.15 9.82
C TYR A 399 2.61 -20.76 9.54
N LYS A 400 2.13 -20.95 8.30
CA LYS A 400 0.70 -20.87 7.99
C LYS A 400 -0.07 -21.90 8.81
N LYS A 401 -1.13 -21.47 9.50
CA LYS A 401 -2.05 -22.34 10.27
C LYS A 401 -3.00 -23.12 9.34
N VAL A 402 -2.42 -23.90 8.43
CA VAL A 402 -3.14 -24.78 7.51
C VAL A 402 -2.78 -26.23 7.84
N PRO A 403 -3.76 -27.13 8.10
CA PRO A 403 -3.49 -28.54 8.31
C PRO A 403 -2.71 -29.14 7.14
N ARG A 404 -1.63 -29.86 7.44
CA ARG A 404 -0.79 -30.54 6.44
C ARG A 404 -0.54 -31.99 6.81
N ASN A 405 -0.72 -32.90 5.86
CA ASN A 405 -0.29 -34.28 6.01
C ASN A 405 1.25 -34.40 5.94
N ALA A 406 1.79 -35.59 6.15
CA ALA A 406 3.24 -35.81 6.15
C ALA A 406 3.89 -35.48 4.79
N GLU A 407 3.25 -35.88 3.68
CA GLU A 407 3.72 -35.63 2.32
C GLU A 407 3.78 -34.14 2.00
N GLN A 408 2.76 -33.37 2.38
CA GLN A 408 2.70 -31.92 2.20
C GLN A 408 3.80 -31.20 2.99
N ARG A 409 4.14 -31.70 4.19
CA ARG A 409 5.26 -31.17 4.98
C ARG A 409 6.60 -31.48 4.31
N ALA A 410 6.81 -32.72 3.87
CA ALA A 410 8.02 -33.13 3.16
C ALA A 410 8.21 -32.33 1.86
N GLU A 411 7.13 -32.12 1.10
CA GLU A 411 7.14 -31.28 -0.10
C GLU A 411 7.47 -29.81 0.23
N GLY A 412 6.95 -29.28 1.35
CA GLY A 412 7.32 -27.96 1.85
C GLY A 412 8.81 -27.83 2.13
N VAL A 413 9.40 -28.81 2.80
CA VAL A 413 10.86 -28.86 3.06
C VAL A 413 11.65 -28.94 1.76
N ARG A 414 11.27 -29.82 0.83
CA ARG A 414 11.91 -29.97 -0.48
C ARG A 414 11.90 -28.65 -1.27
N ARG A 415 10.79 -27.91 -1.25
CA ARG A 415 10.68 -26.60 -1.91
C ARG A 415 11.59 -25.55 -1.30
N ILE A 416 11.78 -25.56 0.02
CA ILE A 416 12.72 -24.69 0.71
C ILE A 416 14.15 -25.06 0.33
N ASP A 417 14.51 -26.34 0.35
CA ASP A 417 15.84 -26.80 -0.04
C ASP A 417 16.18 -26.38 -1.47
N ALA A 418 15.22 -26.52 -2.40
CA ALA A 418 15.39 -26.06 -3.77
C ALA A 418 15.56 -24.54 -3.89
N ALA A 419 14.84 -23.75 -3.09
CA ALA A 419 14.99 -22.29 -3.07
C ALA A 419 16.34 -21.87 -2.46
N VAL A 420 16.74 -22.48 -1.34
CA VAL A 420 18.04 -22.26 -0.68
C VAL A 420 19.19 -22.59 -1.63
N ALA A 421 19.11 -23.73 -2.33
CA ALA A 421 20.13 -24.13 -3.30
C ALA A 421 20.32 -23.11 -4.43
N ARG A 422 19.23 -22.50 -4.93
CA ARG A 422 19.30 -21.43 -5.94
C ARG A 422 19.89 -20.14 -5.40
N ALA A 423 19.57 -19.77 -4.15
CA ALA A 423 20.06 -18.54 -3.53
C ALA A 423 21.51 -18.65 -3.00
N GLN A 424 22.00 -19.87 -2.76
CA GLN A 424 23.32 -20.13 -2.17
C GLN A 424 24.50 -19.46 -2.88
N PRO A 425 24.57 -19.39 -4.24
CA PRO A 425 25.64 -18.68 -4.93
C PRO A 425 25.74 -17.21 -4.54
N TRP A 426 24.61 -16.52 -4.31
CA TRP A 426 24.58 -15.12 -3.88
C TRP A 426 25.22 -14.95 -2.50
N MET A 427 25.06 -15.92 -1.61
CA MET A 427 25.59 -15.81 -0.23
C MET A 427 27.11 -15.69 -0.21
N LYS A 428 27.81 -16.26 -1.19
CA LYS A 428 29.27 -16.18 -1.32
C LYS A 428 29.76 -14.78 -1.71
N LEU A 429 28.86 -13.92 -2.19
CA LEU A 429 29.15 -12.56 -2.66
C LEU A 429 28.81 -11.48 -1.63
N SER A 430 28.34 -11.88 -0.44
CA SER A 430 28.10 -10.98 0.69
C SER A 430 29.07 -11.27 1.82
N ALA A 431 29.55 -10.21 2.47
CA ALA A 431 30.38 -10.32 3.67
C ALA A 431 29.57 -10.74 4.92
N ALA A 432 28.27 -10.46 4.92
CA ALA A 432 27.36 -10.75 6.03
C ALA A 432 26.01 -11.26 5.50
N PRO A 433 25.97 -12.46 4.88
CA PRO A 433 24.74 -13.01 4.31
C PRO A 433 23.73 -13.39 5.41
N PRO A 434 22.42 -13.22 5.18
CA PRO A 434 21.41 -13.73 6.09
C PRO A 434 21.40 -15.26 6.11
N ASN A 435 20.94 -15.86 7.21
CA ASN A 435 20.72 -17.31 7.25
C ASN A 435 19.49 -17.68 6.42
N LEU A 436 19.71 -18.22 5.22
CA LEU A 436 18.63 -18.56 4.27
C LEU A 436 17.55 -19.48 4.87
N ARG A 437 17.89 -20.42 5.76
CA ARG A 437 16.89 -21.31 6.37
C ARG A 437 16.05 -20.65 7.44
N LYS A 438 16.50 -19.51 7.96
CA LYS A 438 15.74 -18.66 8.89
C LYS A 438 15.16 -17.42 8.22
N LEU A 439 15.53 -17.14 6.97
CA LEU A 439 15.04 -15.97 6.25
C LEU A 439 13.55 -16.14 6.00
N GLY A 440 12.73 -15.40 6.74
CA GLY A 440 11.27 -15.51 6.72
C GLY A 440 10.58 -14.28 6.14
N ASN A 441 11.27 -13.13 6.07
CA ASN A 441 10.80 -11.95 5.34
C ASN A 441 11.95 -11.35 4.53
N PHE A 442 11.69 -11.10 3.25
CA PHE A 442 12.57 -10.40 2.31
C PHE A 442 11.69 -9.69 1.29
N SER A 443 11.10 -8.57 1.72
CA SER A 443 10.13 -7.79 0.94
C SER A 443 10.81 -6.56 0.36
N VAL A 444 10.93 -6.47 -0.97
CA VAL A 444 11.55 -5.33 -1.65
C VAL A 444 10.55 -4.17 -1.73
N TYR A 445 10.99 -2.96 -1.37
CA TYR A 445 10.15 -1.75 -1.36
C TYR A 445 10.55 -0.73 -2.42
N ALA A 446 11.85 -0.55 -2.67
CA ALA A 446 12.36 0.33 -3.72
C ALA A 446 13.58 -0.27 -4.40
N VAL A 447 13.77 0.07 -5.67
CA VAL A 447 14.93 -0.32 -6.49
C VAL A 447 15.37 0.86 -7.33
N GLU A 448 16.66 1.18 -7.29
CA GLU A 448 17.28 2.27 -8.05
C GLU A 448 18.59 1.81 -8.69
N VAL A 449 18.90 2.34 -9.87
CA VAL A 449 20.24 2.22 -10.47
C VAL A 449 21.01 3.48 -10.12
N SER A 450 21.70 3.47 -8.98
CA SER A 450 22.39 4.65 -8.43
C SER A 450 23.64 5.04 -9.24
N ARG A 451 24.26 4.07 -9.93
CA ARG A 451 25.39 4.30 -10.83
C ARG A 451 25.37 3.28 -11.95
N GLU A 452 25.65 3.71 -13.17
CA GLU A 452 25.79 2.84 -14.33
C GLU A 452 26.76 3.45 -15.33
N ASP A 453 27.73 2.65 -15.76
CA ASP A 453 28.57 2.92 -16.93
C ASP A 453 28.64 1.68 -17.83
N ALA A 454 29.49 1.70 -18.85
CA ALA A 454 29.57 0.62 -19.84
C ALA A 454 29.91 -0.76 -19.22
N ASN A 455 30.61 -0.78 -18.09
CA ASN A 455 31.16 -2.00 -17.50
C ASN A 455 30.86 -2.19 -16.02
N THR A 456 30.38 -1.18 -15.31
CA THR A 456 30.03 -1.26 -13.89
C THR A 456 28.66 -0.69 -13.60
N ALA A 457 27.98 -1.24 -12.60
CA ALA A 457 26.71 -0.72 -12.13
C ALA A 457 26.57 -0.93 -10.62
N LEU A 458 25.80 -0.05 -9.98
CA LEU A 458 25.33 -0.17 -8.62
C LEU A 458 23.80 -0.12 -8.63
N VAL A 459 23.19 -1.23 -8.24
CA VAL A 459 21.74 -1.29 -7.99
C VAL A 459 21.55 -1.26 -6.48
N ALA A 460 20.78 -0.30 -5.99
CA ALA A 460 20.52 -0.12 -4.56
C ALA A 460 19.02 0.06 -4.33
N GLY A 461 18.61 0.05 -3.07
CA GLY A 461 17.22 0.22 -2.71
C GLY A 461 16.94 -0.32 -1.31
N THR A 462 15.70 -0.72 -1.09
CA THR A 462 15.24 -1.12 0.24
C THR A 462 14.56 -2.47 0.27
N VAL A 463 14.75 -3.14 1.41
CA VAL A 463 14.12 -4.41 1.70
C VAL A 463 13.78 -4.50 3.18
N ASP A 464 12.67 -5.11 3.53
CA ASP A 464 12.43 -5.60 4.88
C ASP A 464 13.03 -6.99 5.04
N LEU A 465 13.94 -7.13 6.02
CA LEU A 465 14.62 -8.37 6.35
C LEU A 465 14.12 -8.88 7.71
N GLY A 466 13.52 -10.07 7.72
CA GLY A 466 13.04 -10.74 8.93
C GLY A 466 13.53 -12.18 9.02
N LEU A 467 13.97 -12.59 10.21
CA LEU A 467 14.43 -13.95 10.49
C LEU A 467 13.48 -14.64 11.45
N THR A 468 13.18 -15.91 11.19
CA THR A 468 12.34 -16.72 12.07
C THR A 468 13.06 -17.00 13.40
N THR A 469 12.27 -17.00 14.47
CA THR A 469 12.74 -17.31 15.82
C THR A 469 12.27 -18.70 16.26
N ALA A 470 12.84 -19.23 17.35
CA ALA A 470 12.40 -20.50 17.92
C ALA A 470 10.93 -20.47 18.42
N LYS A 471 10.39 -19.27 18.70
CA LYS A 471 9.01 -19.05 19.16
C LYS A 471 8.06 -18.66 18.02
N GLN A 472 8.52 -18.69 16.77
CA GLN A 472 7.70 -18.26 15.63
C GLN A 472 6.44 -19.15 15.51
N ALA A 473 5.27 -18.53 15.58
CA ALA A 473 3.98 -19.22 15.57
C ALA A 473 3.07 -18.84 14.38
N TYR A 474 3.46 -17.82 13.61
CA TYR A 474 2.68 -17.25 12.51
C TYR A 474 3.58 -16.98 11.31
N GLU A 475 2.99 -16.87 10.12
CA GLU A 475 3.73 -16.60 8.89
C GLU A 475 4.21 -15.15 8.74
N TYR A 476 3.63 -14.23 9.51
CA TYR A 476 4.06 -12.84 9.56
C TYR A 476 5.30 -12.76 10.44
N ILE A 477 6.45 -12.56 9.79
CA ILE A 477 7.76 -12.50 10.43
C ILE A 477 8.14 -11.04 10.58
N ASP A 478 8.37 -10.62 11.82
CA ASP A 478 8.87 -9.29 12.14
C ASP A 478 10.15 -9.02 11.35
N ALA A 479 10.24 -7.83 10.77
CA ALA A 479 11.30 -7.46 9.87
C ALA A 479 11.77 -6.05 10.17
N THR A 480 13.01 -5.80 9.79
CA THR A 480 13.63 -4.48 9.89
C THR A 480 13.96 -3.99 8.49
N ARG A 481 13.75 -2.70 8.24
CA ARG A 481 14.12 -2.09 6.96
C ARG A 481 15.63 -2.03 6.83
N GLN A 482 16.13 -2.52 5.71
CA GLN A 482 17.54 -2.54 5.34
C GLN A 482 17.71 -1.80 4.01
N THR A 483 18.85 -1.14 3.83
CA THR A 483 19.34 -0.74 2.51
C THR A 483 20.09 -1.91 1.91
N PHE A 484 19.78 -2.28 0.67
CA PHE A 484 20.64 -3.18 -0.10
C PHE A 484 21.49 -2.40 -1.09
N ALA A 485 22.68 -2.92 -1.37
CA ALA A 485 23.56 -2.45 -2.44
C ALA A 485 24.15 -3.66 -3.17
N ILE A 486 23.96 -3.71 -4.48
CA ILE A 486 24.40 -4.79 -5.38
C ILE A 486 25.35 -4.17 -6.40
N PHE A 487 26.62 -4.58 -6.35
CA PHE A 487 27.67 -4.15 -7.24
C PHE A 487 27.79 -5.14 -8.39
N LEU A 488 27.76 -4.64 -9.62
CA LEU A 488 27.80 -5.46 -10.83
C LEU A 488 28.91 -5.01 -11.76
N GLU A 489 29.49 -5.98 -12.45
CA GLU A 489 30.47 -5.77 -13.51
C GLU A 489 30.11 -6.56 -14.77
N LYS A 490 30.42 -5.99 -15.93
CA LYS A 490 30.28 -6.65 -17.22
C LYS A 490 31.57 -7.41 -17.56
N ARG A 491 31.51 -8.74 -17.51
CA ARG A 491 32.63 -9.64 -17.81
C ARG A 491 32.24 -10.56 -18.97
N GLY A 492 33.07 -10.60 -20.03
CA GLY A 492 32.77 -11.40 -21.22
C GLY A 492 31.44 -11.04 -21.89
N GLY A 493 31.05 -9.76 -21.84
CA GLY A 493 29.78 -9.28 -22.40
C GLY A 493 28.54 -9.51 -21.55
N ARG A 494 28.67 -10.15 -20.37
CA ARG A 494 27.57 -10.42 -19.44
C ARG A 494 27.74 -9.71 -18.11
N TRP A 495 26.65 -9.17 -17.58
CA TRP A 495 26.64 -8.60 -16.23
C TRP A 495 26.69 -9.69 -15.17
N THR A 496 27.51 -9.49 -14.14
CA THR A 496 27.64 -10.41 -13.00
C THR A 496 27.69 -9.61 -11.70
N VAL A 497 27.07 -10.13 -10.64
CA VAL A 497 27.21 -9.56 -9.29
C VAL A 497 28.62 -9.87 -8.80
N THR A 498 29.35 -8.84 -8.37
CA THR A 498 30.69 -9.00 -7.78
C THR A 498 30.63 -8.95 -6.26
N LYS A 499 29.71 -8.16 -5.72
CA LYS A 499 29.46 -8.02 -4.29
C LYS A 499 28.03 -7.57 -4.07
N TRP A 500 27.43 -7.97 -2.95
CA TRP A 500 26.26 -7.28 -2.43
C TRP A 500 26.32 -7.18 -0.91
N GLN A 501 25.54 -6.28 -0.34
CA GLN A 501 25.49 -6.08 1.11
C GLN A 501 24.11 -5.57 1.54
N LEU A 502 23.79 -5.84 2.80
CA LEU A 502 22.67 -5.26 3.53
C LEU A 502 23.24 -4.34 4.60
N THR A 503 22.61 -3.20 4.80
CA THR A 503 22.97 -2.26 5.86
C THR A 503 21.70 -1.88 6.60
N PRO A 504 21.66 -2.05 7.93
CA PRO A 504 20.53 -1.60 8.74
C PRO A 504 20.31 -0.13 8.50
N ARG A 505 19.06 0.23 8.22
CA ARG A 505 18.69 1.62 8.16
C ARG A 505 18.67 2.18 9.57
N GLN A 506 19.43 3.24 9.78
CA GLN A 506 19.38 4.00 11.02
C GLN A 506 18.30 5.06 10.90
N GLY A 507 17.58 5.29 11.99
CA GLY A 507 16.62 6.38 12.09
C GLY A 507 15.17 5.97 11.90
N GLU A 508 14.63 5.02 12.67
CA GLU A 508 13.29 5.32 13.18
C GLU A 508 13.48 6.64 13.95
N VAL A 509 12.80 7.72 13.58
CA VAL A 509 12.76 8.89 14.46
C VAL A 509 11.98 8.41 15.67
N PRO A 510 12.60 8.12 16.82
CA PRO A 510 11.87 7.60 17.95
C PRO A 510 11.01 8.75 18.44
N ASN A 511 9.70 8.49 18.56
CA ASN A 511 8.72 9.44 19.01
C ASN A 511 9.23 10.25 20.22
N GLY A 512 8.80 11.52 20.31
CA GLY A 512 9.00 12.39 21.47
C GLY A 512 8.41 11.87 22.80
N TRP A 513 8.01 10.61 22.89
CA TRP A 513 7.76 9.91 24.15
C TRP A 513 9.09 9.54 24.81
N LYS A 514 9.78 10.56 25.33
CA LYS A 514 10.55 10.37 26.55
C LYS A 514 9.53 10.20 27.67
N GLU A 515 9.27 8.96 28.09
CA GLU A 515 8.75 8.71 29.44
C GLU A 515 9.77 9.16 30.49
#